data_AF-A0A2M9NNB6-F1
#
_entry.id   AF-A0A2M9NNB6-F1
#
_cell.length_a   1.000
_cell.length_b   1.000
_cell.length_c   1.000
_cell.angle_alpha   90.00
_cell.angle_beta   90.00
_cell.angle_gamma   90.00
#
_symmetry.space_group_name_H-M   'P 1'
#
loop_
_entity.id
_entity.type
_entity.pdbx_description
1 polymer ?
#
loop_
_entity_poly.entity_id
_entity_poly.type
_entity_poly.pdbx_seq_one_letter_code
_entity_poly.pdbx_strand_id
1 'polypeptide(L)'
;MNILVIKCGGSIINELSESFFHSVNQLQDRGYHIVFVHGGGPDINSMMEKFEIEPIFEDGLRKTTAEVLGIVELMLAGKSNRSLVHKLETHGIRAVGLNGSDGGILTGGFIDEQKLGAVGEIQQVNPELLGILLEKGYCPVLTPISITGEGTKMNVNADMAAGSVAKALSAEMCLFVTDVKGVLKDEQIIESLTETETLGLILDGSIHGGMIPKVNTALSVLNKGVGEVMIVSGKDHFYEAGQFIGTKFLQEEGVIQ
;
A
#
# COMPACT_ATOMS: atom_id res chain seq x y z
N MET A 1 2.04 13.06 -15.99
CA MET A 1 1.95 11.59 -16.08
C MET A 1 0.84 11.17 -15.14
N ASN A 2 -0.13 10.38 -15.58
CA ASN A 2 -1.22 9.96 -14.70
C ASN A 2 -0.73 8.77 -13.88
N ILE A 3 -0.41 8.99 -12.61
CA ILE A 3 0.21 7.97 -11.75
C ILE A 3 -0.83 7.42 -10.78
N LEU A 4 -0.89 6.09 -10.68
CA LEU A 4 -1.63 5.39 -9.64
C LEU A 4 -0.64 4.67 -8.74
N VAL A 5 -0.80 4.84 -7.43
CA VAL A 5 -0.09 4.02 -6.45
C VAL A 5 -1.04 2.95 -5.94
N ILE A 6 -0.65 1.68 -6.02
CA ILE A 6 -1.46 0.55 -5.58
C ILE A 6 -0.78 -0.08 -4.37
N LYS A 7 -1.42 0.04 -3.20
CA LYS A 7 -1.04 -0.73 -2.03
C LYS A 7 -1.63 -2.13 -2.13
N CYS A 8 -0.77 -3.14 -2.18
CA CYS A 8 -1.16 -4.55 -2.16
C CYS A 8 -0.81 -5.21 -0.82
N GLY A 9 -1.82 -5.66 -0.06
CA GLY A 9 -1.58 -6.39 1.19
C GLY A 9 -0.84 -7.72 0.97
N GLY A 10 0.03 -8.12 1.90
CA GLY A 10 0.74 -9.40 1.78
C GLY A 10 -0.19 -10.63 1.70
N SER A 11 -1.36 -10.56 2.35
CA SER A 11 -2.39 -11.61 2.27
C SER A 11 -3.05 -11.70 0.89
N ILE A 12 -3.29 -10.56 0.22
CA ILE A 12 -4.03 -10.54 -1.04
C ILE A 12 -3.16 -10.91 -2.25
N ILE A 13 -1.82 -10.79 -2.18
CA ILE A 13 -0.90 -11.08 -3.31
C ILE A 13 -1.17 -12.45 -3.95
N ASN A 14 -1.43 -13.48 -3.14
CA ASN A 14 -1.67 -14.84 -3.63
C ASN A 14 -3.11 -15.06 -4.11
N GLU A 15 -4.01 -14.13 -3.79
CA GLU A 15 -5.43 -14.19 -4.10
C GLU A 15 -5.83 -13.20 -5.23
N LEU A 16 -4.86 -12.50 -5.81
CA LEU A 16 -5.09 -11.62 -6.96
C LEU A 16 -5.65 -12.43 -8.13
N SER A 17 -6.80 -11.99 -8.63
CA SER A 17 -7.54 -12.63 -9.73
C SER A 17 -7.06 -12.16 -11.11
N GLU A 18 -7.39 -12.94 -12.15
CA GLU A 18 -7.24 -12.51 -13.55
C GLU A 18 -7.95 -11.18 -13.82
N SER A 19 -9.13 -10.98 -13.23
CA SER A 19 -9.91 -9.74 -13.35
C SER A 19 -9.17 -8.51 -12.79
N PHE A 20 -8.43 -8.69 -11.69
CA PHE A 20 -7.57 -7.63 -11.14
C PHE A 20 -6.48 -7.24 -12.14
N PHE A 21 -5.75 -8.21 -12.70
CA PHE A 21 -4.70 -7.92 -13.68
C PHE A 21 -5.26 -7.33 -14.97
N HIS A 22 -6.46 -7.74 -15.38
CA HIS A 22 -7.18 -7.12 -16.50
C HIS A 22 -7.46 -5.63 -16.25
N SER A 23 -7.92 -5.26 -15.05
CA SER A 23 -8.12 -3.86 -14.66
C SER A 23 -6.81 -3.06 -14.67
N VAL A 24 -5.69 -3.64 -14.22
CA VAL A 24 -4.36 -3.01 -14.29
C VAL A 24 -3.96 -2.74 -15.74
N ASN A 25 -4.13 -3.72 -16.64
CA ASN A 25 -3.81 -3.57 -18.05
C ASN A 25 -4.67 -2.51 -18.75
N GLN A 26 -6.00 -2.49 -18.49
CA GLN A 26 -6.88 -1.45 -19.05
C GLN A 26 -6.45 -0.03 -18.63
N LEU A 27 -5.95 0.14 -17.41
CA LEU A 27 -5.43 1.42 -16.94
C LEU A 27 -4.14 1.80 -17.68
N GLN A 28 -3.22 0.84 -17.88
CA GLN A 28 -2.00 1.09 -18.68
C GLN A 28 -2.32 1.46 -20.13
N ASP A 29 -3.29 0.79 -20.76
CA ASP A 29 -3.74 1.11 -22.13
C ASP A 29 -4.33 2.53 -22.24
N ARG A 30 -4.86 3.06 -21.14
CA ARG A 30 -5.35 4.45 -21.03
C ARG A 30 -4.27 5.47 -20.65
N GLY A 31 -3.01 5.04 -20.52
CA GLY A 31 -1.88 5.92 -20.22
C GLY A 31 -1.60 6.12 -18.73
N TYR A 32 -2.24 5.35 -17.85
CA TYR A 32 -1.88 5.34 -16.43
C TYR A 32 -0.54 4.62 -16.21
N HIS A 33 0.28 5.20 -15.36
CA HIS A 33 1.54 4.63 -14.90
C HIS A 33 1.34 4.15 -13.47
N ILE A 34 1.79 2.94 -13.17
CA ILE A 34 1.41 2.24 -11.95
C ILE A 34 2.65 1.96 -11.11
N VAL A 35 2.58 2.29 -9.82
CA VAL A 35 3.57 1.93 -8.81
C VAL A 35 2.90 1.06 -7.76
N PHE A 36 3.46 -0.11 -7.48
CA PHE A 36 3.00 -0.95 -6.38
C PHE A 36 3.84 -0.72 -5.13
N VAL A 37 3.16 -0.72 -3.97
CA VAL A 37 3.79 -0.88 -2.66
C VAL A 37 3.14 -2.07 -1.98
N HIS A 38 3.90 -3.02 -1.46
CA HIS A 38 3.31 -4.24 -0.91
C HIS A 38 3.69 -4.51 0.54
N GLY A 39 2.80 -5.20 1.26
CA GLY A 39 3.12 -5.79 2.57
C GLY A 39 3.62 -7.23 2.45
N GLY A 40 3.87 -7.87 3.59
CA GLY A 40 4.29 -9.28 3.66
C GLY A 40 3.98 -9.96 4.99
N GLY A 41 3.00 -9.45 5.74
CA GLY A 41 2.71 -9.89 7.12
C GLY A 41 2.64 -11.42 7.31
N PRO A 42 1.84 -12.15 6.52
CA PRO A 42 1.74 -13.61 6.63
C PRO A 42 3.07 -14.33 6.35
N ASP A 43 3.80 -13.90 5.33
CA ASP A 43 5.10 -14.48 4.96
C ASP A 43 6.16 -14.24 6.04
N ILE A 44 6.19 -13.03 6.61
CA ILE A 44 7.07 -12.67 7.71
C ILE A 44 6.75 -13.52 8.94
N ASN A 45 5.46 -13.59 9.33
CA ASN A 45 5.04 -14.39 10.50
C ASN A 45 5.42 -15.86 10.36
N SER A 46 5.16 -16.46 9.20
CA SER A 46 5.51 -17.86 8.94
C SER A 46 7.03 -18.10 9.00
N MET A 47 7.86 -17.14 8.61
CA MET A 47 9.31 -17.27 8.74
C MET A 47 9.76 -17.08 10.18
N MET A 48 9.23 -16.10 10.91
CA MET A 48 9.54 -15.89 12.33
C MET A 48 9.23 -17.13 13.17
N GLU A 49 8.10 -17.79 12.90
CA GLU A 49 7.71 -19.05 13.56
C GLU A 49 8.75 -20.16 13.35
N LYS A 50 9.36 -20.26 12.16
CA LYS A 50 10.43 -21.25 11.89
C LYS A 50 11.72 -20.97 12.64
N PHE A 51 11.95 -19.73 13.04
CA PHE A 51 13.06 -19.33 13.90
C PHE A 51 12.67 -19.27 15.38
N GLU A 52 11.46 -19.75 15.73
CA GLU A 52 10.94 -19.73 17.10
C GLU A 52 10.84 -18.31 17.70
N ILE A 53 10.62 -17.31 16.84
CA ILE A 53 10.46 -15.91 17.23
C ILE A 53 8.98 -15.54 17.25
N GLU A 54 8.48 -15.12 18.41
CA GLU A 54 7.09 -14.69 18.57
C GLU A 54 6.85 -13.30 17.95
N PRO A 55 5.83 -13.13 17.07
CA PRO A 55 5.45 -11.82 16.54
C PRO A 55 4.85 -10.91 17.63
N ILE A 56 5.52 -9.80 17.93
CA ILE A 56 5.02 -8.77 18.85
C ILE A 56 4.52 -7.57 18.04
N PHE A 57 3.29 -7.13 18.32
CA PHE A 57 2.70 -5.94 17.72
C PHE A 57 2.34 -4.91 18.81
N GLU A 58 2.69 -3.66 18.57
CA GLU A 58 2.46 -2.51 19.44
C GLU A 58 1.81 -1.42 18.59
N ASP A 59 0.62 -0.95 18.97
CA ASP A 59 -0.09 0.10 18.24
C ASP A 59 -0.29 -0.21 16.73
N GLY A 60 -0.44 -1.49 16.39
CA GLY A 60 -0.57 -1.97 15.01
C GLY A 60 0.75 -2.07 14.23
N LEU A 61 1.88 -1.72 14.84
CA LEU A 61 3.22 -1.83 14.28
C LEU A 61 3.93 -3.09 14.80
N ARG A 62 4.65 -3.80 13.93
CA ARG A 62 5.45 -4.95 14.35
C ARG A 62 6.70 -4.45 15.07
N LYS A 63 6.86 -4.78 16.35
CA LYS A 63 8.14 -4.56 17.05
C LYS A 63 9.23 -5.32 16.31
N THR A 64 10.25 -4.60 15.87
CA THR A 64 11.25 -5.09 14.91
C THR A 64 12.64 -4.97 15.54
N THR A 65 13.14 -6.04 16.17
CA THR A 65 14.55 -6.12 16.58
C THR A 65 15.47 -6.22 15.35
N ALA A 66 16.79 -6.14 15.51
CA ALA A 66 17.73 -6.33 14.40
C ALA A 66 17.57 -7.70 13.72
N GLU A 67 17.32 -8.75 14.51
CA GLU A 67 17.03 -10.10 14.00
C GLU A 67 15.71 -10.15 13.20
N VAL A 68 14.65 -9.55 13.77
CA VAL A 68 13.34 -9.48 13.09
C VAL A 68 13.45 -8.65 11.81
N LEU A 69 14.25 -7.57 11.78
CA LEU A 69 14.48 -6.77 10.59
C LEU A 69 15.08 -7.61 9.46
N GLY A 70 16.06 -8.46 9.77
CA GLY A 70 16.65 -9.37 8.79
C GLY A 70 15.62 -10.30 8.16
N ILE A 71 14.73 -10.88 8.97
CA ILE A 71 13.62 -11.72 8.48
C ILE A 71 12.64 -10.89 7.64
N VAL A 72 12.26 -9.71 8.12
CA VAL A 72 11.33 -8.81 7.43
C VAL A 72 11.86 -8.46 6.04
N GLU A 73 13.12 -8.06 5.93
CA GLU A 73 13.73 -7.70 4.64
C GLU A 73 13.81 -8.90 3.69
N LEU A 74 14.26 -10.06 4.18
CA LEU A 74 14.34 -11.29 3.38
C LEU A 74 12.97 -11.71 2.84
N MET A 75 11.94 -11.69 3.69
CA MET A 75 10.60 -12.12 3.29
C MET A 75 9.92 -11.13 2.36
N LEU A 76 10.04 -9.84 2.63
CA LEU A 76 9.50 -8.81 1.75
C LEU A 76 10.18 -8.84 0.38
N ALA A 77 11.51 -8.71 0.33
CA ALA A 77 12.26 -8.57 -0.92
C ALA A 77 12.41 -9.89 -1.69
N GLY A 78 12.68 -10.98 -0.97
CA GLY A 78 13.02 -12.28 -1.56
C GLY A 78 11.82 -13.13 -1.93
N LYS A 79 10.68 -12.99 -1.22
CA LYS A 79 9.48 -13.81 -1.47
C LYS A 79 8.30 -12.98 -1.96
N SER A 80 7.74 -12.11 -1.12
CA SER A 80 6.49 -11.41 -1.45
C SER A 80 6.65 -10.50 -2.67
N ASN A 81 7.74 -9.72 -2.73
CA ASN A 81 8.06 -8.83 -3.85
C ASN A 81 8.25 -9.62 -5.15
N ARG A 82 9.07 -10.68 -5.12
CA ARG A 82 9.32 -11.52 -6.30
C ARG A 82 8.06 -12.23 -6.79
N SER A 83 7.21 -12.69 -5.88
CA SER A 83 5.91 -13.29 -6.22
C SER A 83 5.01 -12.29 -6.95
N LEU A 84 4.87 -11.06 -6.41
CA LEU A 84 4.06 -10.02 -7.05
C LEU A 84 4.64 -9.59 -8.41
N VAL A 85 5.96 -9.38 -8.51
CA VAL A 85 6.64 -9.08 -9.78
C VAL A 85 6.38 -10.17 -10.81
N HIS A 86 6.56 -11.44 -10.44
CA HIS A 86 6.32 -12.56 -11.35
C HIS A 86 4.87 -12.62 -11.83
N LYS A 87 3.89 -12.41 -10.93
CA LYS A 87 2.47 -12.33 -11.30
C LYS A 87 2.22 -11.17 -12.26
N LEU A 88 2.76 -9.99 -12.02
CA LEU A 88 2.62 -8.85 -12.93
C LEU A 88 3.22 -9.15 -14.32
N GLU A 89 4.45 -9.69 -14.36
CA GLU A 89 5.13 -10.00 -15.63
C GLU A 89 4.40 -11.08 -16.45
N THR A 90 3.88 -12.11 -15.80
CA THR A 90 3.10 -13.17 -16.46
C THR A 90 1.78 -12.66 -17.05
N HIS A 91 1.30 -11.49 -16.60
CA HIS A 91 0.13 -10.80 -17.16
C HIS A 91 0.50 -9.62 -18.07
N GLY A 92 1.74 -9.57 -18.56
CA GLY A 92 2.21 -8.59 -19.55
C GLY A 92 2.66 -7.24 -18.96
N ILE A 93 2.65 -7.08 -17.64
CA ILE A 93 3.04 -5.84 -16.97
C ILE A 93 4.55 -5.88 -16.70
N ARG A 94 5.30 -4.93 -17.28
CA ARG A 94 6.77 -4.85 -17.16
C ARG A 94 7.18 -4.40 -15.75
N ALA A 95 7.17 -5.29 -14.78
CA ALA A 95 7.41 -4.97 -13.37
C ALA A 95 8.91 -4.98 -12.99
N VAL A 96 9.32 -4.09 -12.09
CA VAL A 96 10.67 -4.06 -11.50
C VAL A 96 10.54 -4.00 -9.98
N GLY A 97 10.98 -5.05 -9.30
CA GLY A 97 10.96 -5.11 -7.85
C GLY A 97 12.14 -4.38 -7.22
N LEU A 98 11.86 -3.48 -6.28
CA LEU A 98 12.81 -2.62 -5.57
C LEU A 98 12.59 -2.69 -4.06
N ASN A 99 13.66 -2.53 -3.29
CA ASN A 99 13.52 -2.12 -1.91
C ASN A 99 13.22 -0.63 -1.83
N GLY A 100 12.41 -0.23 -0.86
CA GLY A 100 12.19 1.20 -0.60
C GLY A 100 13.48 1.96 -0.25
N SER A 101 14.53 1.28 0.23
CA SER A 101 15.83 1.90 0.52
C SER A 101 16.73 2.04 -0.71
N ASP A 102 16.41 1.38 -1.83
CA ASP A 102 17.23 1.44 -3.05
C ASP A 102 17.26 2.87 -3.61
N GLY A 103 18.44 3.37 -3.94
CA GLY A 103 18.62 4.74 -4.47
C GLY A 103 18.14 5.85 -3.53
N GLY A 104 17.88 5.54 -2.25
CA GLY A 104 17.30 6.49 -1.29
C GLY A 104 15.85 6.85 -1.60
N ILE A 105 15.06 5.94 -2.20
CA ILE A 105 13.65 6.19 -2.50
C ILE A 105 12.88 6.56 -1.22
N LEU A 106 13.03 5.79 -0.14
CA LEU A 106 12.38 6.01 1.15
C LEU A 106 13.45 6.30 2.21
N THR A 107 13.50 7.53 2.70
CA THR A 107 14.38 7.92 3.80
C THR A 107 13.57 8.41 5.01
N GLY A 108 14.11 8.19 6.20
CA GLY A 108 13.46 8.65 7.42
C GLY A 108 14.20 8.29 8.69
N GLY A 109 13.46 8.24 9.80
CA GLY A 109 13.99 7.97 11.13
C GLY A 109 13.13 6.97 11.89
N PHE A 110 13.59 6.59 13.08
CA PHE A 110 12.88 5.68 13.96
C PHE A 110 11.65 6.36 14.57
N ILE A 111 10.55 5.62 14.71
CA ILE A 111 9.36 6.11 15.42
C ILE A 111 9.60 6.13 16.93
N ASP A 112 10.04 4.99 17.47
CA ASP A 112 10.43 4.83 18.87
C ASP A 112 11.39 3.64 18.95
N GLU A 113 12.69 3.92 18.84
CA GLU A 113 13.72 2.88 18.78
C GLU A 113 13.76 2.02 20.05
N GLN A 114 13.46 2.60 21.21
CA GLN A 114 13.49 1.89 22.49
C GLN A 114 12.29 0.93 22.62
N LYS A 115 11.09 1.37 22.25
CA LYS A 115 9.86 0.55 22.35
C LYS A 115 9.75 -0.44 21.19
N LEU A 116 9.94 0.04 19.97
CA LEU A 116 9.61 -0.65 18.72
C LEU A 116 10.82 -1.25 17.99
N GLY A 117 12.04 -0.83 18.31
CA GLY A 117 13.25 -1.22 17.59
C GLY A 117 13.36 -0.53 16.23
N ALA A 118 13.78 -1.26 15.20
CA ALA A 118 13.97 -0.79 13.83
C ALA A 118 12.66 -0.59 13.05
N VAL A 119 11.70 0.09 13.68
CA VAL A 119 10.45 0.55 13.05
C VAL A 119 10.59 2.02 12.71
N GLY A 120 10.38 2.33 11.43
CA GLY A 120 10.64 3.65 10.88
C GLY A 120 9.39 4.39 10.43
N GLU A 121 9.53 5.70 10.38
CA GLU A 121 8.67 6.60 9.61
C GLU A 121 9.37 7.05 8.34
N ILE A 122 8.61 7.58 7.38
CA ILE A 122 9.14 8.17 6.15
C ILE A 122 9.12 9.68 6.32
N GLN A 123 10.29 10.30 6.21
CA GLN A 123 10.45 11.75 6.27
C GLN A 123 10.56 12.35 4.87
N GLN A 124 11.20 11.63 3.95
CA GLN A 124 11.34 12.05 2.57
C GLN A 124 11.21 10.86 1.63
N VAL A 125 10.61 11.12 0.46
CA VAL A 125 10.61 10.19 -0.67
C VAL A 125 11.35 10.84 -1.82
N ASN A 126 12.38 10.18 -2.36
CA ASN A 126 13.04 10.60 -3.58
C ASN A 126 12.36 9.92 -4.79
N PRO A 127 11.62 10.65 -5.64
CA PRO A 127 10.89 10.07 -6.75
C PRO A 127 11.76 9.78 -7.99
N GLU A 128 13.02 10.21 -8.03
CA GLU A 128 13.85 10.20 -9.24
C GLU A 128 13.94 8.83 -9.91
N LEU A 129 14.32 7.79 -9.14
CA LEU A 129 14.44 6.43 -9.65
C LEU A 129 13.09 5.87 -10.14
N LEU A 130 12.01 6.19 -9.43
CA LEU A 130 10.66 5.79 -9.83
C LEU A 130 10.26 6.47 -11.14
N GLY A 131 10.52 7.78 -11.27
CA GLY A 131 10.27 8.56 -12.48
C GLY A 131 10.97 7.98 -13.70
N ILE A 132 12.26 7.66 -13.59
CA ILE A 132 13.04 7.04 -14.68
C ILE A 132 12.42 5.73 -15.14
N LEU A 133 12.00 4.86 -14.20
CA LEU A 133 11.37 3.58 -14.54
C LEU A 133 10.02 3.78 -15.22
N LEU A 134 9.18 4.66 -14.68
CA LEU A 134 7.86 4.97 -15.23
C LEU A 134 7.97 5.55 -16.64
N GLU A 135 8.90 6.47 -16.90
CA GLU A 135 9.17 7.03 -18.24
C GLU A 135 9.59 5.98 -19.27
N LYS A 136 10.19 4.87 -18.83
CA LYS A 136 10.57 3.73 -19.69
C LYS A 136 9.48 2.66 -19.78
N GLY A 137 8.32 2.90 -19.19
CA GLY A 137 7.17 2.00 -19.19
C GLY A 137 7.35 0.80 -18.28
N TYR A 138 8.20 0.89 -17.25
CA TYR A 138 8.27 -0.10 -16.19
C TYR A 138 7.31 0.23 -15.05
N CYS A 139 6.82 -0.80 -14.36
CA CYS A 139 5.99 -0.72 -13.18
C CYS A 139 6.83 -1.02 -11.93
N PRO A 140 7.22 -0.01 -11.12
CA PRO A 140 7.99 -0.24 -9.89
C PRO A 140 7.15 -0.97 -8.85
N VAL A 141 7.76 -1.94 -8.15
CA VAL A 141 7.13 -2.71 -7.06
C VAL A 141 8.00 -2.61 -5.81
N LEU A 142 7.57 -1.82 -4.84
CA LEU A 142 8.36 -1.43 -3.67
C LEU A 142 8.07 -2.27 -2.43
N THR A 143 9.13 -2.65 -1.72
CA THR A 143 9.04 -3.06 -0.31
C THR A 143 9.00 -1.84 0.62
N PRO A 144 8.30 -1.90 1.76
CA PRO A 144 8.19 -0.79 2.71
C PRO A 144 9.37 -0.80 3.70
N ILE A 145 10.59 -0.76 3.16
CA ILE A 145 11.83 -0.62 3.93
C ILE A 145 12.40 0.77 3.66
N SER A 146 12.58 1.58 4.69
CA SER A 146 13.26 2.88 4.59
C SER A 146 14.70 2.80 5.10
N ILE A 147 15.46 3.88 4.92
CA ILE A 147 16.84 4.00 5.39
C ILE A 147 17.08 5.34 6.09
N THR A 148 17.87 5.34 7.17
CA THR A 148 18.34 6.57 7.84
C THR A 148 19.46 7.24 7.04
N GLY A 149 19.81 8.48 7.40
CA GLY A 149 20.95 9.19 6.80
C GLY A 149 22.29 8.48 7.03
N GLU A 150 22.40 7.68 8.10
CA GLU A 150 23.56 6.88 8.48
C GLU A 150 23.59 5.51 7.80
N GLY A 151 22.56 5.16 7.02
CA GLY A 151 22.48 3.90 6.28
C GLY A 151 21.77 2.75 7.02
N THR A 152 21.09 3.03 8.13
CA THR A 152 20.36 2.00 8.90
C THR A 152 18.98 1.77 8.29
N LYS A 153 18.66 0.51 7.96
CA LYS A 153 17.34 0.15 7.41
C LYS A 153 16.28 0.04 8.50
N MET A 154 15.04 0.35 8.15
CA MET A 154 13.90 0.27 9.06
C MET A 154 12.68 -0.32 8.37
N ASN A 155 11.89 -1.06 9.13
CA ASN A 155 10.60 -1.58 8.72
C ASN A 155 9.54 -0.48 8.81
N VAL A 156 8.83 -0.20 7.73
CA VAL A 156 7.77 0.81 7.66
C VAL A 156 6.43 0.15 7.43
N ASN A 157 5.36 0.75 7.96
CA ASN A 157 4.01 0.36 7.61
C ASN A 157 3.77 0.55 6.09
N ALA A 158 3.31 -0.50 5.41
CA ALA A 158 3.14 -0.49 3.95
C ALA A 158 2.08 0.51 3.45
N ASP A 159 1.04 0.75 4.23
CA ASP A 159 0.01 1.73 3.90
C ASP A 159 0.57 3.16 3.97
N MET A 160 1.36 3.43 5.00
CA MET A 160 2.07 4.70 5.13
C MET A 160 3.09 4.92 4.01
N ALA A 161 3.81 3.86 3.63
CA ALA A 161 4.73 3.90 2.50
C ALA A 161 4.00 4.20 1.18
N ALA A 162 2.86 3.54 0.92
CA ALA A 162 2.05 3.82 -0.26
C ALA A 162 1.56 5.28 -0.30
N GLY A 163 1.05 5.80 0.82
CA GLY A 163 0.62 7.18 0.93
C GLY A 163 1.75 8.19 0.69
N SER A 164 2.92 7.97 1.30
CA SER A 164 4.09 8.85 1.10
C SER A 164 4.60 8.82 -0.34
N VAL A 165 4.62 7.64 -0.99
CA VAL A 165 5.00 7.50 -2.39
C VAL A 165 3.98 8.19 -3.31
N ALA A 166 2.69 8.00 -3.05
CA ALA A 166 1.61 8.66 -3.80
C ALA A 166 1.73 10.18 -3.74
N LYS A 167 1.95 10.73 -2.53
CA LYS A 167 2.17 12.16 -2.34
C LYS A 167 3.39 12.67 -3.10
N ALA A 168 4.53 12.00 -2.96
CA ALA A 168 5.79 12.44 -3.57
C ALA A 168 5.76 12.39 -5.11
N LEU A 169 5.03 11.45 -5.68
CA LEU A 169 4.81 11.35 -7.12
C LEU A 169 3.68 12.24 -7.63
N SER A 170 2.97 12.96 -6.74
CA SER A 170 1.73 13.67 -7.09
C SER A 170 0.75 12.75 -7.84
N ALA A 171 0.59 11.53 -7.31
CA ALA A 171 -0.29 10.52 -7.90
C ALA A 171 -1.74 10.99 -7.90
N GLU A 172 -2.47 10.62 -8.96
CA GLU A 172 -3.89 10.93 -9.12
C GLU A 172 -4.71 10.23 -8.04
N MET A 173 -4.36 8.97 -7.76
CA MET A 173 -5.05 8.17 -6.75
C MET A 173 -4.11 7.16 -6.08
N CYS A 174 -4.39 6.87 -4.80
CA CYS A 174 -3.82 5.73 -4.08
C CYS A 174 -4.90 4.65 -3.86
N LEU A 175 -4.71 3.47 -4.45
CA LEU A 175 -5.61 2.32 -4.34
C LEU A 175 -5.15 1.38 -3.22
N PHE A 176 -6.02 1.09 -2.27
CA PHE A 176 -5.84 0.04 -1.28
C PHE A 176 -6.54 -1.23 -1.75
N VAL A 177 -5.76 -2.21 -2.21
CA VAL A 177 -6.26 -3.50 -2.69
C VAL A 177 -6.53 -4.41 -1.51
N THR A 178 -7.77 -4.89 -1.45
CA THR A 178 -8.27 -5.72 -0.34
C THR A 178 -9.01 -6.95 -0.85
N ASP A 179 -9.46 -7.76 0.08
CA ASP A 179 -10.25 -8.97 -0.14
C ASP A 179 -11.77 -8.72 -0.29
N VAL A 180 -12.18 -7.46 -0.23
CA VAL A 180 -13.58 -7.01 -0.33
C VAL A 180 -13.74 -6.01 -1.46
N LYS A 181 -14.98 -5.88 -1.97
CA LYS A 181 -15.28 -5.02 -3.13
C LYS A 181 -15.18 -3.52 -2.83
N GLY A 182 -15.35 -3.13 -1.58
CA GLY A 182 -15.42 -1.75 -1.10
C GLY A 182 -16.08 -1.73 0.27
N VAL A 183 -16.48 -0.55 0.74
CA VAL A 183 -17.38 -0.41 1.88
C VAL A 183 -18.78 -0.77 1.42
N LEU A 184 -19.41 -1.73 2.10
CA LEU A 184 -20.74 -2.20 1.77
C LEU A 184 -21.78 -1.65 2.74
N LYS A 185 -22.94 -1.28 2.23
CA LYS A 185 -24.17 -1.04 2.99
C LYS A 185 -25.31 -1.75 2.29
N ASP A 186 -26.02 -2.59 3.01
CA ASP A 186 -27.10 -3.43 2.46
C ASP A 186 -26.67 -4.21 1.20
N GLU A 187 -25.47 -4.81 1.27
CA GLU A 187 -24.82 -5.59 0.19
C GLU A 187 -24.41 -4.78 -1.07
N GLN A 188 -24.64 -3.47 -1.09
CA GLN A 188 -24.24 -2.58 -2.18
C GLN A 188 -22.98 -1.79 -1.80
N ILE A 189 -22.12 -1.55 -2.80
CA ILE A 189 -20.92 -0.73 -2.61
C ILE A 189 -21.34 0.72 -2.44
N ILE A 190 -20.83 1.37 -1.39
CA ILE A 190 -20.87 2.82 -1.30
C ILE A 190 -19.77 3.38 -2.20
N GLU A 191 -20.14 4.10 -3.25
CA GLU A 191 -19.19 4.58 -4.27
C GLU A 191 -18.21 5.63 -3.72
N SER A 192 -18.67 6.49 -2.81
CA SER A 192 -17.86 7.53 -2.19
C SER A 192 -18.22 7.79 -0.74
N LEU A 193 -17.23 8.14 0.08
CA LEU A 193 -17.38 8.54 1.46
C LEU A 193 -16.47 9.72 1.81
N THR A 194 -17.01 10.67 2.57
CA THR A 194 -16.24 11.67 3.33
C THR A 194 -15.77 11.11 4.67
N GLU A 195 -14.91 11.85 5.38
CA GLU A 195 -14.50 11.48 6.74
C GLU A 195 -15.69 11.43 7.70
N THR A 196 -16.54 12.47 7.72
CA THR A 196 -17.75 12.51 8.54
C THR A 196 -18.71 11.35 8.26
N GLU A 197 -18.97 11.03 6.99
CA GLU A 197 -19.84 9.90 6.64
C GLU A 197 -19.22 8.56 7.07
N THR A 198 -17.92 8.38 6.87
CA THR A 198 -17.21 7.17 7.28
C THR A 198 -17.30 6.99 8.80
N LEU A 199 -17.07 8.04 9.58
CA LEU A 199 -17.18 8.00 11.04
C LEU A 199 -18.61 7.72 11.50
N GLY A 200 -19.61 8.30 10.83
CA GLY A 200 -21.02 8.01 11.08
C GLY A 200 -21.36 6.53 10.90
N LEU A 201 -20.88 5.93 9.81
CA LEU A 201 -21.07 4.50 9.52
C LEU A 201 -20.30 3.57 10.48
N ILE A 202 -19.19 4.03 11.07
CA ILE A 202 -18.52 3.30 12.16
C ILE A 202 -19.38 3.34 13.43
N LEU A 203 -19.92 4.52 13.75
CA LEU A 203 -20.73 4.73 14.96
C LEU A 203 -22.07 3.97 14.90
N ASP A 204 -22.70 3.89 13.73
CA ASP A 204 -23.97 3.17 13.55
C ASP A 204 -23.80 1.65 13.39
N GLY A 205 -22.56 1.16 13.27
CA GLY A 205 -22.21 -0.26 13.17
C GLY A 205 -22.21 -0.83 11.75
N SER A 206 -22.56 -0.03 10.72
CA SER A 206 -22.48 -0.46 9.32
C SER A 206 -21.05 -0.84 8.92
N ILE A 207 -20.06 -0.04 9.34
CA ILE A 207 -18.64 -0.37 9.24
C ILE A 207 -18.19 -1.03 10.55
N HIS A 208 -17.81 -2.30 10.48
CA HIS A 208 -17.37 -3.08 11.63
C HIS A 208 -16.22 -4.04 11.29
N GLY A 209 -15.65 -4.66 12.32
CA GLY A 209 -14.62 -5.69 12.20
C GLY A 209 -13.40 -5.21 11.41
N GLY A 210 -12.95 -6.04 10.45
CA GLY A 210 -11.77 -5.76 9.63
C GLY A 210 -11.90 -4.58 8.67
N MET A 211 -13.10 -4.00 8.50
CA MET A 211 -13.29 -2.82 7.65
C MET A 211 -12.83 -1.52 8.35
N ILE A 212 -13.01 -1.41 9.67
CA ILE A 212 -12.58 -0.25 10.46
C ILE A 212 -11.10 0.11 10.20
N PRO A 213 -10.13 -0.81 10.32
CA PRO A 213 -8.73 -0.46 10.06
C PRO A 213 -8.48 -0.10 8.59
N LYS A 214 -9.23 -0.65 7.62
CA LYS A 214 -9.08 -0.32 6.19
C LYS A 214 -9.53 1.12 5.90
N VAL A 215 -10.69 1.53 6.41
CA VAL A 215 -11.20 2.89 6.19
C VAL A 215 -10.39 3.93 6.96
N ASN A 216 -9.96 3.63 8.19
CA ASN A 216 -9.08 4.52 8.96
C ASN A 216 -7.73 4.74 8.25
N THR A 217 -7.20 3.68 7.61
CA THR A 217 -6.00 3.78 6.79
C THR A 217 -6.21 4.67 5.57
N ALA A 218 -7.33 4.48 4.85
CA ALA A 218 -7.66 5.28 3.68
C ALA A 218 -7.79 6.76 4.04
N LEU A 219 -8.52 7.09 5.12
CA LEU A 219 -8.66 8.45 5.64
C LEU A 219 -7.32 9.03 6.09
N SER A 220 -6.49 8.25 6.80
CA SER A 220 -5.17 8.71 7.25
C SER A 220 -4.27 9.11 6.08
N VAL A 221 -4.30 8.34 4.98
CA VAL A 221 -3.51 8.64 3.78
C VAL A 221 -4.08 9.82 3.00
N LEU A 222 -5.41 9.91 2.90
CA LEU A 222 -6.10 11.06 2.30
C LEU A 222 -5.72 12.36 3.02
N ASN A 223 -5.78 12.36 4.35
CA ASN A 223 -5.45 13.51 5.20
C ASN A 223 -3.96 13.89 5.18
N LYS A 224 -3.09 13.04 4.60
CA LYS A 224 -1.68 13.36 4.35
C LYS A 224 -1.46 14.11 3.04
N GLY A 225 -2.51 14.39 2.27
CA GLY A 225 -2.50 15.21 1.06
C GLY A 225 -2.41 14.42 -0.23
N VAL A 226 -2.79 13.14 -0.23
CA VAL A 226 -3.08 12.40 -1.48
C VAL A 226 -4.43 12.88 -1.99
N GLY A 227 -4.55 13.18 -3.29
CA GLY A 227 -5.76 13.79 -3.86
C GLY A 227 -6.99 12.90 -3.76
N GLU A 228 -6.86 11.63 -4.15
CA GLU A 228 -7.92 10.62 -4.02
C GLU A 228 -7.38 9.31 -3.44
N VAL A 229 -8.15 8.70 -2.56
CA VAL A 229 -7.84 7.37 -2.01
C VAL A 229 -9.03 6.46 -2.25
N MET A 230 -8.79 5.19 -2.60
CA MET A 230 -9.87 4.25 -2.88
C MET A 230 -9.59 2.87 -2.30
N ILE A 231 -10.61 2.22 -1.76
CA ILE A 231 -10.56 0.79 -1.41
C ILE A 231 -11.17 -0.01 -2.57
N VAL A 232 -10.43 -1.01 -3.06
CA VAL A 232 -10.81 -1.84 -4.21
C VAL A 232 -10.58 -3.33 -3.94
N SER A 233 -11.22 -4.18 -4.76
CA SER A 233 -11.04 -5.64 -4.72
C SER A 233 -9.77 -6.09 -5.44
N GLY A 234 -9.04 -7.04 -4.84
CA GLY A 234 -8.04 -7.85 -5.53
C GLY A 234 -8.62 -9.09 -6.22
N LYS A 235 -9.88 -9.42 -5.93
CA LYS A 235 -10.54 -10.67 -6.36
C LYS A 235 -11.51 -10.49 -7.52
N ASP A 236 -11.81 -9.24 -7.88
CA ASP A 236 -12.73 -8.86 -8.95
C ASP A 236 -12.11 -7.73 -9.79
N HIS A 237 -12.83 -7.32 -10.85
CA HIS A 237 -12.50 -6.08 -11.56
C HIS A 237 -12.62 -4.89 -10.61
N PHE A 238 -11.59 -4.05 -10.56
CA PHE A 238 -11.64 -2.74 -9.91
C PHE A 238 -11.68 -1.59 -10.90
N TYR A 239 -11.55 -1.90 -12.19
CA TYR A 239 -11.68 -0.98 -13.30
C TYR A 239 -12.32 -1.70 -14.49
N GLU A 240 -13.43 -1.16 -14.98
CA GLU A 240 -14.16 -1.69 -16.13
C GLU A 240 -14.91 -0.55 -16.85
N ALA A 241 -15.02 -0.62 -18.18
CA ALA A 241 -15.79 0.32 -19.00
C ALA A 241 -15.47 1.82 -18.75
N GLY A 242 -14.24 2.13 -18.32
CA GLY A 242 -13.80 3.50 -18.04
C GLY A 242 -14.09 3.99 -16.62
N GLN A 243 -14.60 3.13 -15.73
CA GLN A 243 -14.98 3.48 -14.36
C GLN A 243 -14.21 2.64 -13.33
N PHE A 244 -13.86 3.26 -12.21
CA PHE A 244 -13.33 2.55 -11.05
C PHE A 244 -14.47 1.92 -10.24
N ILE A 245 -14.24 0.72 -9.71
CA ILE A 245 -15.20 -0.04 -8.90
C ILE A 245 -14.64 -0.22 -7.49
N GLY A 246 -15.38 0.27 -6.50
CA GLY A 246 -15.03 0.24 -5.08
C GLY A 246 -15.49 1.51 -4.37
N THR A 247 -14.84 1.86 -3.26
CA THR A 247 -15.23 3.03 -2.45
C THR A 247 -14.13 4.08 -2.46
N LYS A 248 -14.44 5.26 -3.02
CA LYS A 248 -13.57 6.43 -3.02
C LYS A 248 -13.72 7.21 -1.71
N PHE A 249 -12.62 7.72 -1.18
CA PHE A 249 -12.60 8.61 -0.02
C PHE A 249 -12.30 10.03 -0.48
N LEU A 250 -13.18 10.96 -0.11
CA LEU A 250 -13.16 12.35 -0.55
C LEU A 250 -12.74 13.25 0.61
N GLN A 251 -11.91 14.25 0.32
CA GLN A 251 -11.66 15.33 1.28
C GLN A 251 -12.97 16.10 1.49
N GLU A 252 -13.24 16.49 2.73
CA GLU A 252 -14.34 17.41 2.99
C GLU A 252 -14.00 18.74 2.35
N GLU A 253 -14.92 19.27 1.52
CA GLU A 253 -14.79 20.64 1.05
C GLU A 253 -14.81 21.55 2.28
N GLY A 254 -13.65 22.15 2.59
CA GLY A 254 -13.57 23.15 3.63
C GLY A 254 -14.58 24.24 3.32
N VAL A 255 -15.51 24.48 4.26
CA VAL A 255 -16.12 25.80 4.38
C VAL A 255 -14.95 26.76 4.54
N ILE A 256 -14.63 27.48 3.47
CA ILE A 256 -13.70 28.60 3.53
C ILE A 256 -14.29 29.56 4.58
N GLN A 257 -13.69 29.59 5.78
CA GLN A 257 -13.88 30.69 6.72
C GLN A 257 -12.82 31.74 6.48
#